data_AF-A0A3N1FTH6-F1
#
_entry.id   AF-A0A3N1FTH6-F1
#
_cell.length_a   1.000
_cell.length_b   1.000
_cell.length_c   1.000
_cell.angle_alpha   90.00
_cell.angle_beta   90.00
_cell.angle_gamma   90.00
#
_symmetry.space_group_name_H-M   'P 1'
#
loop_
_entity.id
_entity.type
_entity.pdbx_description
1 polymer ?
#
loop_
_entity_poly.entity_id
_entity_poly.type
_entity_poly.pdbx_seq_one_letter_code
_entity_poly.pdbx_strand_id
1 'polypeptide(L)'
;MEAWGMSVSENNENSFTLAALTTKFTDEVGRKPFLGELIEVLGWATYGAFPAPLTFSAKLKNGEPYVCPNESAVADLNDSIFVNAAAFIAHLVESSKDEALSPSKLAPKVMSGLKDPAVLLRDVTGEEVARLTVSGPKKISKPRIGDLLAIPSDSGKFRLASIVARNRFGTALGIFGGTVDVPRPVGASLASAIFRVPFYTEDRLVATGAWKVVGHDEDLLALFPSDPEIYHGTDLQWPGVDLGEFGAAEKASGEIRLIGSDEAREVGLLDGTYRQSYIAEDLERMLNEADRRK
;
A
#
# COMPACT_ATOMS: atom_id res chain seq x y z
N MET A 1 -10.46 52.21 36.35
CA MET A 1 -9.96 51.12 37.21
C MET A 1 -11.10 50.13 37.33
N GLU A 2 -11.28 49.33 36.29
CA GLU A 2 -12.30 48.26 36.22
C GLU A 2 -11.58 47.02 35.69
N ALA A 3 -11.55 45.99 36.53
CA ALA A 3 -10.93 44.71 36.25
C ALA A 3 -11.90 43.86 35.42
N TRP A 4 -11.58 43.66 34.15
CA TRP A 4 -12.21 42.63 33.34
C TRP A 4 -11.53 41.30 33.65
N GLY A 5 -12.12 40.54 34.56
CA GLY A 5 -11.82 39.13 34.76
C GLY A 5 -12.33 38.35 33.56
N MET A 6 -11.47 38.14 32.56
CA MET A 6 -11.69 37.06 31.60
C MET A 6 -11.35 35.75 32.30
N SER A 7 -12.39 35.09 32.79
CA SER A 7 -12.41 33.64 33.00
C SER A 7 -12.03 32.99 31.67
N VAL A 8 -10.76 32.60 31.55
CA VAL A 8 -10.32 31.67 30.52
C VAL A 8 -10.85 30.32 30.97
N SER A 9 -11.99 29.93 30.40
CA SER A 9 -12.52 28.58 30.57
C SER A 9 -11.50 27.58 30.04
N GLU A 10 -10.86 26.90 30.97
CA GLU A 10 -10.22 25.60 30.80
C GLU A 10 -11.18 24.62 30.12
N ASN A 11 -10.68 23.91 29.11
CA ASN A 11 -11.09 22.59 28.57
C ASN A 11 -11.03 22.57 27.05
N ASN A 12 -9.80 22.50 26.52
CA ASN A 12 -9.57 21.95 25.18
C ASN A 12 -8.47 20.89 25.24
N GLU A 13 -8.55 20.03 26.26
CA GLU A 13 -7.93 18.70 26.20
C GLU A 13 -8.74 17.89 25.19
N ASN A 14 -8.33 17.97 23.92
CA ASN A 14 -8.68 16.95 22.93
C ASN A 14 -8.10 15.63 23.43
N SER A 15 -8.81 14.94 24.31
CA SER A 15 -8.39 13.63 24.79
C SER A 15 -8.52 12.67 23.61
N PHE A 16 -7.38 12.36 22.99
CA PHE A 16 -7.26 11.33 21.97
C PHE A 16 -7.48 9.99 22.68
N THR A 17 -8.74 9.58 22.85
CA THR A 17 -9.13 8.39 23.61
C THR A 17 -10.01 7.48 22.76
N LEU A 18 -10.04 6.19 23.10
CA LEU A 18 -10.97 5.25 22.45
C LEU A 18 -12.43 5.62 22.72
N ALA A 19 -12.74 6.19 23.89
CA ALA A 19 -14.09 6.66 24.21
C ALA A 19 -14.55 7.74 23.22
N ALA A 20 -13.70 8.75 22.97
CA ALA A 20 -13.97 9.80 21.99
C ALA A 20 -14.18 9.23 20.57
N LEU A 21 -13.42 8.19 20.19
CA LEU A 21 -13.60 7.50 18.92
C LEU A 21 -14.94 6.77 18.82
N THR A 22 -15.36 6.06 19.88
CA THR A 22 -16.66 5.39 19.89
C THR A 22 -17.84 6.35 19.87
N THR A 23 -17.71 7.52 20.52
CA THR A 23 -18.71 8.59 20.44
C THR A 23 -18.82 9.12 19.03
N LYS A 24 -17.69 9.47 18.40
CA LYS A 24 -17.69 9.99 17.03
C LYS A 24 -18.22 9.00 16.00
N PHE A 25 -17.87 7.72 16.13
CA PHE A 25 -18.48 6.66 15.33
C PHE A 25 -20.01 6.66 15.48
N THR A 26 -20.50 6.79 16.72
CA THR A 26 -21.93 6.80 17.02
C THR A 26 -22.63 8.01 16.41
N ASP A 27 -22.00 9.18 16.43
CA ASP A 27 -22.54 10.39 15.83
C ASP A 27 -22.67 10.28 14.31
N GLU A 28 -21.74 9.59 13.65
CA GLU A 28 -21.74 9.42 12.18
C GLU A 28 -22.68 8.30 11.71
N VAL A 29 -22.67 7.15 12.37
CA VAL A 29 -23.40 5.96 11.93
C VAL A 29 -24.77 5.84 12.63
N GLY A 30 -25.03 6.63 13.67
CA GLY A 30 -26.26 6.58 14.47
C GLY A 30 -26.31 5.40 15.44
N ARG A 31 -25.20 4.69 15.66
CA ARG A 31 -25.09 3.55 16.58
C ARG A 31 -23.67 3.35 17.09
N LYS A 32 -23.56 2.70 18.24
CA LYS A 32 -22.27 2.23 18.76
C LYS A 32 -21.58 1.30 17.75
N PRO A 33 -20.24 1.36 17.65
CA PRO A 33 -19.49 0.41 16.84
C PRO A 33 -19.54 -0.99 17.45
N PHE A 34 -19.46 -2.00 16.60
CA PHE A 34 -19.05 -3.34 17.00
C PHE A 34 -17.55 -3.33 17.34
N LEU A 35 -17.07 -4.26 18.18
CA LEU A 35 -15.63 -4.37 18.44
C LEU A 35 -14.83 -4.52 17.13
N GLY A 36 -15.35 -5.30 16.18
CA GLY A 36 -14.72 -5.50 14.86
C GLY A 36 -14.48 -4.21 14.10
N GLU A 37 -15.45 -3.31 14.08
CA GLU A 37 -15.37 -2.02 13.39
C GLU A 37 -14.37 -1.08 14.06
N LEU A 38 -14.37 -1.02 15.40
CA LEU A 38 -13.41 -0.19 16.13
C LEU A 38 -11.97 -0.64 15.85
N ILE A 39 -11.69 -1.95 15.92
CA ILE A 39 -10.33 -2.46 15.69
C ILE A 39 -9.91 -2.39 14.21
N GLU A 40 -10.87 -2.37 13.28
CA GLU A 40 -10.65 -2.12 11.86
C GLU A 40 -10.22 -0.66 11.61
N VAL A 41 -10.96 0.31 12.15
CA VAL A 41 -10.60 1.75 12.08
C VAL A 41 -9.20 1.99 12.67
N LEU A 42 -8.92 1.40 13.83
CA LEU A 42 -7.59 1.48 14.45
C LEU A 42 -6.51 0.85 13.57
N GLY A 43 -6.82 -0.26 12.89
CA GLY A 43 -5.93 -0.91 11.93
C GLY A 43 -5.50 0.02 10.81
N TRP A 44 -6.46 0.67 10.16
CA TRP A 44 -6.18 1.67 9.11
C TRP A 44 -5.40 2.87 9.64
N ALA A 45 -5.76 3.35 10.83
CA ALA A 45 -5.13 4.49 11.48
C ALA A 45 -3.67 4.28 11.90
N THR A 46 -3.16 3.06 11.84
CA THR A 46 -1.73 2.79 12.09
C THR A 46 -0.83 3.24 10.93
N TYR A 47 -1.39 3.49 9.74
CA TYR A 47 -0.65 4.00 8.62
C TYR A 47 -0.07 5.41 8.92
N GLY A 48 1.22 5.59 8.63
CA GLY A 48 1.98 6.79 9.02
C GLY A 48 2.89 6.54 10.23
N ALA A 49 2.37 5.88 11.28
CA ALA A 49 3.21 5.37 12.37
C ALA A 49 3.91 4.04 11.99
N PHE A 50 3.29 3.29 11.09
CA PHE A 50 3.77 2.04 10.51
C PHE A 50 3.75 2.11 8.97
N PRO A 51 4.59 1.32 8.28
CA PRO A 51 4.69 1.35 6.81
C PRO A 51 3.43 0.87 6.09
N ALA A 52 2.51 0.21 6.79
CA ALA A 52 1.25 -0.28 6.27
C ALA A 52 0.24 -0.39 7.42
N PRO A 53 -1.07 -0.36 7.12
CA PRO A 53 -2.12 -0.71 8.07
C PRO A 53 -1.84 -2.06 8.76
N LEU A 54 -2.03 -2.08 10.07
CA LEU A 54 -1.93 -3.29 10.88
C LEU A 54 -3.31 -3.95 11.00
N THR A 55 -3.33 -5.27 11.09
CA THR A 55 -4.56 -6.03 11.38
C THR A 55 -4.65 -6.32 12.86
N PHE A 56 -5.77 -5.93 13.46
CA PHE A 56 -6.12 -6.30 14.83
C PHE A 56 -7.02 -7.53 14.84
N SER A 57 -6.86 -8.37 15.84
CA SER A 57 -7.78 -9.49 16.10
C SER A 57 -7.98 -9.64 17.60
N ALA A 58 -9.19 -10.01 18.01
CA ALA A 58 -9.55 -10.14 19.41
C ALA A 58 -9.94 -11.59 19.75
N LYS A 59 -9.69 -11.97 21.00
CA LYS A 59 -10.15 -13.21 21.62
C LYS A 59 -10.96 -12.86 22.85
N LEU A 60 -12.12 -13.47 23.01
CA LEU A 60 -13.02 -13.23 24.13
C LEU A 60 -12.66 -14.09 25.35
N LYS A 61 -13.16 -13.73 26.53
CA LYS A 61 -12.94 -14.46 27.80
C LYS A 61 -13.45 -15.91 27.78
N ASN A 62 -14.43 -16.22 26.94
CA ASN A 62 -14.90 -17.60 26.73
C ASN A 62 -13.89 -18.46 25.92
N GLY A 63 -12.80 -17.86 25.42
CA GLY A 63 -11.79 -18.56 24.65
C GLY A 63 -12.02 -18.55 23.14
N GLU A 64 -13.11 -17.97 22.65
CA GLU A 64 -13.42 -17.91 21.21
C GLU A 64 -12.74 -16.71 20.53
N PRO A 65 -12.31 -16.84 19.27
CA PRO A 65 -11.99 -15.70 18.43
C PRO A 65 -13.23 -14.82 18.26
N TYR A 66 -13.05 -13.51 18.39
CA TYR A 66 -14.14 -12.58 18.09
C TYR A 66 -14.39 -12.54 16.57
N VAL A 67 -15.65 -12.61 16.19
CA VAL A 67 -16.12 -12.46 14.80
C VAL A 67 -17.17 -11.35 14.80
N CYS A 68 -17.00 -10.36 13.92
CA CYS A 68 -17.97 -9.28 13.79
C CYS A 68 -19.33 -9.86 13.34
N PRO A 69 -20.43 -9.60 14.07
CA PRO A 69 -21.71 -10.26 13.81
C PRO A 69 -22.45 -9.74 12.56
N ASN A 70 -22.06 -8.59 12.02
CA ASN A 70 -22.71 -7.94 10.87
C ASN A 70 -21.67 -7.39 9.89
N GLU A 71 -22.14 -6.97 8.71
CA GLU A 71 -21.36 -6.17 7.77
C GLU A 71 -20.85 -4.88 8.44
N SER A 72 -19.59 -4.56 8.17
CA SER A 72 -18.88 -3.42 8.74
C SER A 72 -19.37 -2.12 8.10
N ALA A 73 -19.74 -1.13 8.90
CA ALA A 73 -20.06 0.22 8.41
C ALA A 73 -18.80 1.09 8.19
N VAL A 74 -17.59 0.52 8.33
CA VAL A 74 -16.33 1.27 8.24
C VAL A 74 -16.14 1.92 6.87
N ALA A 75 -16.61 1.29 5.80
CA ALA A 75 -16.55 1.85 4.44
C ALA A 75 -17.41 3.10 4.25
N ASP A 76 -18.41 3.32 5.10
CA ASP A 76 -19.33 4.47 5.05
C ASP A 76 -18.87 5.64 5.93
N LEU A 77 -17.78 5.46 6.70
CA LEU A 77 -17.26 6.49 7.60
C LEU A 77 -16.53 7.60 6.83
N ASN A 78 -16.55 8.81 7.37
CA ASN A 78 -15.77 9.91 6.82
C ASN A 78 -14.32 9.90 7.32
N ASP A 79 -13.42 10.61 6.64
CA ASP A 79 -11.99 10.68 6.98
C ASP A 79 -11.71 11.16 8.41
N SER A 80 -12.63 11.94 9.00
CA SER A 80 -12.40 12.58 10.28
C SER A 80 -12.33 11.58 11.44
N ILE A 81 -12.96 10.41 11.32
CA ILE A 81 -12.80 9.34 12.32
C ILE A 81 -11.39 8.73 12.24
N PHE A 82 -10.88 8.54 11.02
CA PHE A 82 -9.54 7.99 10.78
C PHE A 82 -8.46 8.97 11.24
N VAL A 83 -8.66 10.27 11.06
CA VAL A 83 -7.77 11.31 11.61
C VAL A 83 -7.70 11.24 13.13
N ASN A 84 -8.84 11.12 13.81
CA ASN A 84 -8.86 10.98 15.28
C ASN A 84 -8.20 9.68 15.73
N ALA A 85 -8.43 8.59 15.00
CA ALA A 85 -7.83 7.31 15.30
C ALA A 85 -6.31 7.37 15.10
N ALA A 86 -5.82 8.03 14.06
CA ALA A 86 -4.40 8.22 13.80
C ALA A 86 -3.75 9.06 14.91
N ALA A 87 -4.42 10.11 15.39
CA ALA A 87 -3.94 10.91 16.51
C ALA A 87 -3.86 10.09 17.82
N PHE A 88 -4.85 9.22 18.07
CA PHE A 88 -4.79 8.27 19.18
C PHE A 88 -3.59 7.30 19.06
N ILE A 89 -3.38 6.71 17.88
CA ILE A 89 -2.24 5.83 17.64
C ILE A 89 -0.92 6.58 17.83
N ALA A 90 -0.79 7.79 17.30
CA ALA A 90 0.39 8.63 17.47
C ALA A 90 0.68 8.90 18.95
N HIS A 91 -0.34 9.24 19.74
CA HIS A 91 -0.21 9.42 21.19
C HIS A 91 0.26 8.14 21.91
N LEU A 92 -0.24 6.97 21.52
CA LEU A 92 0.23 5.68 22.06
C LEU A 92 1.69 5.38 21.69
N VAL A 93 2.14 5.82 20.51
CA VAL A 93 3.52 5.70 20.04
C VAL A 93 4.44 6.63 20.82
N GLU A 94 4.12 7.93 20.88
CA GLU A 94 4.91 8.96 21.58
C GLU A 94 5.06 8.70 23.09
N SER A 95 4.03 8.14 23.72
CA SER A 95 4.07 7.76 25.14
C SER A 95 4.99 6.56 25.43
N SER A 96 5.57 5.92 24.42
CA SER A 96 6.54 4.83 24.58
C SER A 96 7.95 5.40 24.69
N LYS A 97 8.50 5.45 25.91
CA LYS A 97 9.70 6.24 26.20
C LYS A 97 11.03 5.77 25.60
N ASP A 98 11.21 4.53 25.10
CA ASP A 98 12.59 4.07 24.75
C ASP A 98 12.75 2.94 23.71
N GLU A 99 11.71 2.55 22.96
CA GLU A 99 11.90 1.59 21.86
C GLU A 99 10.99 1.91 20.69
N ALA A 100 11.48 1.71 19.46
CA ALA A 100 10.63 1.67 18.27
C ALA A 100 9.43 0.76 18.54
N LEU A 101 8.22 1.31 18.48
CA LEU A 101 7.00 0.58 18.80
C LEU A 101 6.84 -0.55 17.78
N SER A 102 6.99 -1.80 18.21
CA SER A 102 6.63 -2.95 17.39
C SER A 102 5.11 -3.12 17.39
N PRO A 103 4.51 -3.71 16.33
CA PRO A 103 3.09 -4.06 16.32
C PRO A 103 2.64 -4.82 17.58
N SER A 104 3.48 -5.72 18.08
CA SER A 104 3.23 -6.49 19.30
C SER A 104 3.12 -5.65 20.58
N LYS A 105 3.75 -4.47 20.64
CA LYS A 105 3.68 -3.54 21.78
C LYS A 105 2.47 -2.61 21.72
N LEU A 106 1.85 -2.45 20.55
CA LEU A 106 0.63 -1.66 20.38
C LEU A 106 -0.60 -2.35 20.96
N ALA A 107 -0.70 -3.68 20.78
CA ALA A 107 -1.83 -4.48 21.25
C ALA A 107 -2.18 -4.27 22.75
N PRO A 108 -1.24 -4.37 23.71
CA PRO A 108 -1.55 -4.18 25.13
C PRO A 108 -1.98 -2.74 25.47
N LYS A 109 -1.49 -1.73 24.73
CA LYS A 109 -1.87 -0.33 24.95
C LYS A 109 -3.31 -0.06 24.52
N VAL A 110 -3.69 -0.52 23.33
CA VAL A 110 -5.08 -0.46 22.85
C VAL A 110 -5.99 -1.27 23.77
N MET A 111 -5.56 -2.47 24.19
CA MET A 111 -6.28 -3.30 25.15
C MET A 111 -6.54 -2.59 26.48
N SER A 112 -5.59 -1.81 26.98
CA SER A 112 -5.77 -1.02 28.20
C SER A 112 -6.86 0.04 28.03
N GLY A 113 -6.88 0.72 26.88
CA GLY A 113 -7.92 1.70 26.56
C GLY A 113 -9.30 1.06 26.42
N LEU A 114 -9.39 -0.15 25.84
CA LEU A 114 -10.67 -0.84 25.67
C LEU A 114 -11.38 -1.14 26.99
N LYS A 115 -10.62 -1.30 28.09
CA LYS A 115 -11.16 -1.55 29.43
C LYS A 115 -11.73 -0.31 30.11
N ASP A 116 -11.58 0.86 29.52
CA ASP A 116 -12.22 2.07 30.03
C ASP A 116 -13.75 1.93 29.94
N PRO A 117 -14.51 2.08 31.04
CA PRO A 117 -15.97 2.02 31.03
C PRO A 117 -16.64 3.04 30.10
N ALA A 118 -15.95 4.11 29.70
CA ALA A 118 -16.44 5.09 28.75
C ALA A 118 -16.39 4.60 27.29
N VAL A 119 -15.69 3.50 27.00
CA VAL A 119 -15.65 2.88 25.66
C VAL A 119 -16.93 2.07 25.47
N LEU A 120 -17.85 2.59 24.67
CA LEU A 120 -19.15 2.00 24.46
C LEU A 120 -19.20 1.24 23.14
N LEU A 121 -19.13 -0.09 23.24
CA LEU A 121 -19.28 -1.01 22.12
C LEU A 121 -20.71 -1.59 22.10
N ARG A 122 -21.14 -2.08 20.94
CA ARG A 122 -22.51 -2.56 20.72
C ARG A 122 -22.74 -3.99 21.21
N ASP A 123 -21.72 -4.84 21.14
CA ASP A 123 -21.85 -6.30 21.20
C ASP A 123 -21.05 -6.97 22.31
N VAL A 124 -20.01 -6.32 22.81
CA VAL A 124 -19.19 -6.79 23.94
C VAL A 124 -18.78 -5.62 24.80
N THR A 125 -18.51 -5.87 26.07
CA THR A 125 -17.82 -4.92 26.94
C THR A 125 -16.31 -5.06 26.79
N GLY A 126 -15.56 -4.00 27.12
CA GLY A 126 -14.09 -4.05 27.17
C GLY A 126 -13.56 -5.16 28.06
N GLU A 127 -14.29 -5.49 29.13
CA GLU A 127 -13.98 -6.59 30.04
C GLU A 127 -14.17 -7.97 29.40
N GLU A 128 -15.03 -8.14 28.41
CA GLU A 128 -15.23 -9.45 27.76
C GLU A 128 -14.09 -9.80 26.80
N VAL A 129 -13.30 -8.82 26.38
CA VAL A 129 -12.11 -9.04 25.57
C VAL A 129 -10.99 -9.60 26.47
N ALA A 130 -10.52 -10.80 26.18
CA ALA A 130 -9.43 -11.42 26.92
C ALA A 130 -8.06 -11.04 26.36
N ARG A 131 -7.97 -10.93 25.03
CA ARG A 131 -6.71 -10.65 24.34
C ARG A 131 -6.96 -9.88 23.06
N LEU A 132 -6.12 -8.90 22.81
CA LEU A 132 -5.95 -8.26 21.52
C LEU A 132 -4.60 -8.70 20.94
N THR A 133 -4.59 -9.04 19.65
CA THR A 133 -3.38 -9.35 18.89
C THR A 133 -3.29 -8.40 17.71
N VAL A 134 -2.08 -7.95 17.41
CA VAL A 134 -1.80 -7.10 16.26
C VAL A 134 -0.80 -7.82 15.38
N SER A 135 -1.16 -8.00 14.12
CA SER A 135 -0.27 -8.49 13.07
C SER A 135 -0.07 -7.40 12.05
N GLY A 136 1.18 -7.10 11.70
CA GLY A 136 1.46 -6.37 10.47
C GLY A 136 1.15 -7.23 9.25
N PRO A 137 1.19 -6.64 8.05
CA PRO A 137 1.26 -7.45 6.84
C PRO A 137 2.36 -8.49 7.02
N LYS A 138 2.08 -9.74 6.64
CA LYS A 138 3.11 -10.80 6.68
C LYS A 138 4.32 -10.24 5.96
N LYS A 139 5.48 -10.30 6.60
CA LYS A 139 6.73 -9.84 6.01
C LYS A 139 7.02 -10.76 4.83
N ILE A 140 6.56 -10.39 3.64
CA ILE A 140 6.88 -11.11 2.42
C ILE A 140 8.38 -10.89 2.21
N SER A 141 9.10 -11.95 1.86
CA SER A 141 10.51 -11.86 1.53
C SER A 141 10.71 -10.71 0.54
N LYS A 142 11.71 -9.86 0.77
CA LYS A 142 11.99 -8.75 -0.14
C LYS A 142 12.09 -9.31 -1.57
N PRO A 143 11.44 -8.68 -2.56
CA PRO A 143 11.56 -9.10 -3.94
C PRO A 143 13.02 -9.17 -4.37
N ARG A 144 13.37 -10.22 -5.11
CA ARG A 144 14.70 -10.47 -5.65
C ARG A 144 14.65 -10.41 -7.17
N ILE A 145 15.79 -10.05 -7.78
CA ILE A 145 15.98 -10.19 -9.22
C ILE A 145 15.74 -11.66 -9.59
N GLY A 146 15.01 -11.90 -10.69
CA GLY A 146 14.58 -13.23 -11.13
C GLY A 146 13.26 -13.72 -10.51
N ASP A 147 12.71 -13.05 -9.49
CA ASP A 147 11.38 -13.40 -8.99
C ASP A 147 10.31 -13.14 -10.05
N LEU A 148 9.40 -14.11 -10.21
CA LEU A 148 8.26 -14.04 -11.12
C LEU A 148 7.02 -13.57 -10.37
N LEU A 149 6.45 -12.48 -10.86
CA LEU A 149 5.30 -11.81 -10.28
C LEU A 149 4.03 -12.13 -11.07
N ALA A 150 2.95 -12.33 -10.34
CA ALA A 150 1.60 -12.35 -10.85
C ALA A 150 0.93 -11.01 -10.53
N ILE A 151 0.68 -10.23 -11.57
CA ILE A 151 0.03 -8.92 -11.52
C ILE A 151 -1.45 -9.13 -11.88
N PRO A 152 -2.41 -8.80 -11.00
CA PRO A 152 -3.84 -8.90 -11.32
C PRO A 152 -4.23 -8.06 -12.54
N SER A 153 -5.22 -8.51 -13.30
CA SER A 153 -5.85 -7.75 -14.39
C SER A 153 -7.35 -7.58 -14.12
N ASP A 154 -7.97 -6.57 -14.75
CA ASP A 154 -9.42 -6.30 -14.65
C ASP A 154 -10.29 -7.50 -15.06
N SER A 155 -9.75 -8.42 -15.87
CA SER A 155 -10.46 -9.62 -16.34
C SER A 155 -10.54 -10.76 -15.32
N GLY A 156 -9.95 -10.58 -14.12
CA GLY A 156 -9.78 -11.64 -13.13
C GLY A 156 -8.63 -12.61 -13.43
N LYS A 157 -7.92 -12.41 -14.54
CA LYS A 157 -6.70 -13.13 -14.92
C LYS A 157 -5.45 -12.43 -14.39
N PHE A 158 -4.29 -13.04 -14.61
CA PHE A 158 -3.00 -12.50 -14.20
C PHE A 158 -2.11 -12.19 -15.40
N ARG A 159 -1.38 -11.08 -15.33
CA ARG A 159 -0.17 -10.88 -16.13
C ARG A 159 1.01 -11.44 -15.37
N LEU A 160 2.03 -11.82 -16.11
CA LEU A 160 3.29 -12.25 -15.54
C LEU A 160 4.35 -11.21 -15.83
N ALA A 161 5.22 -11.00 -14.85
CA ALA A 161 6.39 -10.16 -14.96
C ALA A 161 7.59 -10.83 -14.25
N SER A 162 8.80 -10.58 -14.74
CA SER A 162 10.03 -10.93 -14.01
C SER A 162 10.67 -9.67 -13.45
N ILE A 163 11.21 -9.74 -12.24
CA ILE A 163 12.03 -8.66 -11.69
C ILE A 163 13.40 -8.72 -12.37
N VAL A 164 13.67 -7.77 -13.27
CA VAL A 164 14.88 -7.76 -14.09
C VAL A 164 16.03 -7.03 -13.41
N ALA A 165 15.75 -5.90 -12.77
CA ALA A 165 16.76 -5.08 -12.11
C ALA A 165 16.17 -4.32 -10.94
N ARG A 166 17.04 -3.90 -10.01
CA ARG A 166 16.71 -2.98 -8.92
C ARG A 166 17.84 -1.95 -8.80
N ASN A 167 17.52 -0.68 -9.00
CA ASN A 167 18.50 0.41 -9.00
C ASN A 167 17.84 1.72 -8.51
N ARG A 168 18.48 2.88 -8.77
CA ARG A 168 17.98 4.18 -8.29
C ARG A 168 16.61 4.58 -8.85
N PHE A 169 16.15 3.97 -9.94
CA PHE A 169 14.83 4.22 -10.50
C PHE A 169 13.72 3.39 -9.85
N GLY A 170 14.08 2.40 -9.02
CA GLY A 170 13.14 1.47 -8.41
C GLY A 170 13.36 0.03 -8.90
N THR A 171 12.26 -0.67 -9.16
CA THR A 171 12.25 -2.07 -9.60
C THR A 171 11.84 -2.16 -11.06
N ALA A 172 12.71 -2.69 -11.91
CA ALA A 172 12.44 -2.93 -13.32
C ALA A 172 11.72 -4.27 -13.51
N LEU A 173 10.60 -4.24 -14.23
CA LEU A 173 9.77 -5.40 -14.53
C LEU A 173 9.81 -5.71 -16.02
N GLY A 174 10.28 -6.90 -16.36
CA GLY A 174 10.15 -7.46 -17.70
C GLY A 174 8.76 -8.09 -17.84
N ILE A 175 7.92 -7.50 -18.70
CA ILE A 175 6.51 -7.92 -18.84
C ILE A 175 6.37 -8.99 -19.91
N PHE A 176 5.70 -10.08 -19.57
CA PHE A 176 5.27 -11.11 -20.52
C PHE A 176 3.88 -10.75 -21.08
N GLY A 177 3.70 -11.00 -22.37
CA GLY A 177 2.50 -10.67 -23.13
C GLY A 177 1.35 -11.63 -22.84
N GLY A 178 0.15 -11.07 -22.88
CA GLY A 178 -1.10 -11.80 -22.61
C GLY A 178 -1.41 -11.93 -21.12
N THR A 179 -2.43 -12.74 -20.83
CA THR A 179 -2.89 -13.03 -19.46
C THR A 179 -3.09 -14.52 -19.27
N VAL A 180 -2.93 -15.00 -18.04
CA VAL A 180 -3.08 -16.40 -17.64
C VAL A 180 -4.12 -16.53 -16.54
N ASP A 181 -4.91 -17.61 -16.58
CA ASP A 181 -5.93 -17.87 -15.56
C ASP A 181 -5.29 -18.35 -14.24
N VAL A 182 -4.17 -19.07 -14.33
CA VAL A 182 -3.45 -19.61 -13.17
C VAL A 182 -2.01 -19.12 -13.20
N PRO A 183 -1.57 -18.33 -12.22
CA PRO A 183 -0.23 -17.74 -12.23
C PRO A 183 0.79 -18.76 -11.70
N ARG A 184 1.35 -19.56 -12.59
CA ARG A 184 2.42 -20.54 -12.30
C ARG A 184 3.69 -20.14 -13.05
N PRO A 185 4.89 -20.59 -12.60
CA PRO A 185 6.11 -20.47 -13.40
C PRO A 185 5.90 -21.16 -14.75
N VAL A 186 6.25 -20.50 -15.85
CA VAL A 186 5.82 -20.88 -17.20
C VAL A 186 7.03 -21.25 -18.04
N GLY A 187 6.97 -22.40 -18.72
CA GLY A 187 7.98 -22.81 -19.69
C GLY A 187 8.01 -21.96 -20.96
N ALA A 188 8.84 -22.38 -21.93
CA ALA A 188 9.28 -21.64 -23.14
C ALA A 188 8.21 -20.91 -24.01
N SER A 189 6.91 -21.16 -23.82
CA SER A 189 5.84 -20.54 -24.64
C SER A 189 5.66 -19.03 -24.44
N LEU A 190 6.02 -18.46 -23.26
CA LEU A 190 5.91 -17.02 -23.02
C LEU A 190 7.06 -16.18 -23.59
N ALA A 191 8.21 -16.80 -23.92
CA ALA A 191 9.35 -16.08 -24.50
C ALA A 191 9.01 -15.45 -25.86
N SER A 192 7.97 -15.94 -26.53
CA SER A 192 7.53 -15.47 -27.85
C SER A 192 6.81 -14.12 -27.84
N ALA A 193 6.37 -13.63 -26.68
CA ALA A 193 5.60 -12.39 -26.57
C ALA A 193 6.07 -11.58 -25.36
N ILE A 194 7.30 -11.05 -25.37
CA ILE A 194 7.79 -10.16 -24.32
C ILE A 194 7.68 -8.70 -24.74
N PHE A 195 7.41 -7.80 -23.78
CA PHE A 195 7.70 -6.39 -23.96
C PHE A 195 9.19 -6.19 -23.70
N ARG A 196 9.96 -5.88 -24.75
CA ARG A 196 11.43 -5.85 -24.71
C ARG A 196 11.98 -4.78 -23.76
N VAL A 197 11.22 -3.71 -23.54
CA VAL A 197 11.60 -2.62 -22.64
C VAL A 197 10.97 -2.86 -21.27
N PRO A 198 11.77 -3.04 -20.20
CA PRO A 198 11.25 -3.17 -18.86
C PRO A 198 10.55 -1.91 -18.37
N PHE A 199 9.54 -2.09 -17.52
CA PHE A 199 8.84 -1.00 -16.86
C PHE A 199 9.37 -0.82 -15.44
N TYR A 200 9.83 0.37 -15.09
CA TYR A 200 10.19 0.66 -13.69
C TYR A 200 8.95 0.98 -12.87
N THR A 201 8.95 0.57 -11.60
CA THR A 201 7.91 0.92 -10.62
C THR A 201 8.44 0.77 -9.18
N GLU A 202 7.67 1.20 -8.19
CA GLU A 202 7.94 0.88 -6.78
C GLU A 202 7.65 -0.60 -6.45
N ASP A 203 8.27 -1.16 -5.40
CA ASP A 203 8.06 -2.57 -5.02
C ASP A 203 6.96 -2.77 -3.97
N ARG A 204 6.16 -1.75 -3.67
CA ARG A 204 5.15 -1.78 -2.60
C ARG A 204 4.12 -2.88 -2.80
N LEU A 205 3.53 -3.04 -3.99
CA LEU A 205 2.52 -4.07 -4.24
C LEU A 205 3.09 -5.50 -4.15
N VAL A 206 4.38 -5.67 -4.41
CA VAL A 206 5.07 -6.95 -4.14
C VAL A 206 5.28 -7.14 -2.63
N ALA A 207 5.72 -6.09 -1.93
CA ALA A 207 5.98 -6.14 -0.49
C ALA A 207 4.70 -6.38 0.34
N THR A 208 3.54 -5.89 -0.11
CA THR A 208 2.24 -6.13 0.52
C THR A 208 1.59 -7.45 0.07
N GLY A 209 2.08 -8.06 -1.03
CA GLY A 209 1.59 -9.32 -1.56
C GLY A 209 0.37 -9.19 -2.46
N ALA A 210 -0.02 -7.96 -2.80
CA ALA A 210 -1.00 -7.71 -3.84
C ALA A 210 -0.51 -8.29 -5.18
N TRP A 211 0.78 -8.11 -5.48
CA TRP A 211 1.49 -8.87 -6.52
C TRP A 211 2.14 -10.10 -5.91
N LYS A 212 1.69 -11.27 -6.36
CA LYS A 212 2.17 -12.53 -5.80
C LYS A 212 3.46 -12.94 -6.49
N VAL A 213 4.50 -13.26 -5.71
CA VAL A 213 5.64 -14.01 -6.22
C VAL A 213 5.20 -15.45 -6.44
N VAL A 214 5.19 -15.90 -7.70
CA VAL A 214 4.71 -17.22 -8.11
C VAL A 214 5.81 -18.16 -8.56
N GLY A 215 7.04 -17.66 -8.69
CA GLY A 215 8.21 -18.42 -9.06
C GLY A 215 9.49 -17.60 -8.95
N HIS A 216 10.59 -18.23 -9.34
CA HIS A 216 11.89 -17.59 -9.48
C HIS A 216 12.64 -18.32 -10.59
N ASP A 217 13.11 -17.59 -11.58
CA ASP A 217 13.79 -18.14 -12.76
C ASP A 217 14.77 -17.10 -13.34
N GLU A 218 16.07 -17.32 -13.10
CA GLU A 218 17.12 -16.43 -13.58
C GLU A 218 17.37 -16.57 -15.09
N ASP A 219 17.00 -17.69 -15.71
CA ASP A 219 17.21 -17.89 -17.16
C ASP A 219 16.34 -16.92 -17.97
N LEU A 220 15.18 -16.52 -17.42
CA LEU A 220 14.31 -15.52 -18.02
C LEU A 220 14.93 -14.12 -18.04
N LEU A 221 15.95 -13.84 -17.22
CA LEU A 221 16.65 -12.55 -17.23
C LEU A 221 17.40 -12.33 -18.54
N ALA A 222 17.84 -13.40 -19.21
CA ALA A 222 18.50 -13.32 -20.52
C ALA A 222 17.60 -12.76 -21.63
N LEU A 223 16.29 -12.68 -21.40
CA LEU A 223 15.33 -12.09 -22.34
C LEU A 223 15.29 -10.55 -22.28
N PHE A 224 15.89 -9.94 -21.25
CA PHE A 224 15.83 -8.50 -20.99
C PHE A 224 17.24 -7.90 -20.87
N PRO A 225 17.40 -6.58 -21.09
CA PRO A 225 18.66 -5.91 -20.82
C PRO A 225 19.06 -6.05 -19.33
N SER A 226 20.33 -6.34 -19.06
CA SER A 226 20.84 -6.49 -17.68
C SER A 226 20.94 -5.17 -16.91
N ASP A 227 21.08 -4.04 -17.62
CA ASP A 227 21.02 -2.69 -17.07
C ASP A 227 19.99 -1.89 -17.89
N PRO A 228 18.68 -2.07 -17.61
CA PRO A 228 17.64 -1.47 -18.43
C PRO A 228 17.59 0.04 -18.24
N GLU A 229 17.62 0.78 -19.34
CA GLU A 229 17.40 2.22 -19.36
C GLU A 229 15.93 2.54 -19.04
N ILE A 230 15.69 3.72 -18.47
CA ILE A 230 14.36 4.32 -18.34
C ILE A 230 14.17 5.31 -19.49
N TYR A 231 13.01 5.28 -20.12
CA TYR A 231 12.70 6.14 -21.26
C TYR A 231 11.78 7.29 -20.86
N HIS A 232 12.14 8.49 -21.31
CA HIS A 232 11.46 9.75 -21.02
C HIS A 232 10.82 10.32 -22.29
N GLY A 233 9.54 10.66 -22.20
CA GLY A 233 8.84 11.40 -23.25
C GLY A 233 9.28 12.88 -23.32
N THR A 234 8.90 13.56 -24.39
CA THR A 234 9.23 14.98 -24.61
C THR A 234 8.43 15.94 -23.72
N ASP A 235 7.38 15.44 -23.07
CA ASP A 235 6.48 16.17 -22.19
C ASP A 235 7.09 16.40 -20.79
N LEU A 236 8.10 15.61 -20.40
CA LEU A 236 8.85 15.80 -19.16
C LEU A 236 9.73 17.05 -19.25
N GLN A 237 9.28 18.13 -18.64
CA GLN A 237 10.06 19.37 -18.51
C GLN A 237 10.85 19.37 -17.20
N TRP A 238 12.07 18.87 -17.24
CA TRP A 238 13.02 19.08 -16.15
C TRP A 238 13.82 20.38 -16.37
N PRO A 239 13.93 21.25 -15.36
CA PRO A 239 14.70 22.48 -15.48
C PRO A 239 16.14 22.20 -15.95
N GLY A 240 16.50 22.70 -17.13
CA GLY A 240 17.86 22.60 -17.67
C GLY A 240 18.23 21.26 -18.32
N VAL A 241 17.28 20.35 -18.52
CA VAL A 241 17.49 19.09 -19.25
C VAL A 241 16.74 19.15 -20.58
N ASP A 242 17.47 19.03 -21.67
CA ASP A 242 16.90 18.88 -23.02
C ASP A 242 16.72 17.39 -23.31
N LEU A 243 15.48 16.97 -23.55
CA LEU A 243 15.12 15.59 -23.93
C LEU A 243 14.95 15.44 -25.44
N GLY A 244 15.29 16.45 -26.24
CA GLY A 244 15.21 16.41 -27.70
C GLY A 244 13.80 16.26 -28.25
N GLU A 245 13.71 16.03 -29.56
CA GLU A 245 12.44 15.95 -30.31
C GLU A 245 11.69 14.63 -30.10
N PHE A 246 12.40 13.54 -29.78
CA PHE A 246 11.82 12.20 -29.66
C PHE A 246 11.93 11.59 -28.26
N GLY A 247 12.48 12.34 -27.29
CA GLY A 247 12.72 11.90 -25.92
C GLY A 247 14.16 11.47 -25.67
N ALA A 248 14.37 10.87 -24.51
CA ALA A 248 15.69 10.40 -24.07
C ALA A 248 15.60 9.08 -23.30
N ALA A 249 16.73 8.36 -23.25
CA ALA A 249 16.94 7.20 -22.40
C ALA A 249 17.95 7.55 -21.32
N GLU A 250 17.72 7.10 -20.09
CA GLU A 250 18.58 7.35 -18.95
C GLU A 250 19.01 6.02 -18.30
N LYS A 251 20.31 5.87 -18.06
CA LYS A 251 20.86 4.71 -17.36
C LYS A 251 20.81 4.87 -15.85
N ALA A 252 20.93 3.75 -15.13
CA ALA A 252 21.05 3.76 -13.67
C ALA A 252 22.22 4.62 -13.16
N SER A 253 23.24 4.88 -13.98
CA SER A 253 24.39 5.73 -13.65
C SER A 253 24.10 7.24 -13.60
N GLY A 254 23.02 7.73 -14.23
CA GLY A 254 22.82 9.18 -14.45
C GLY A 254 23.02 9.62 -15.88
N GLU A 255 23.62 8.77 -16.71
CA GLU A 255 23.87 9.10 -18.12
C GLU A 255 22.54 9.17 -18.89
N ILE A 256 22.29 10.33 -19.50
CA ILE A 256 21.14 10.58 -20.39
C ILE A 256 21.66 10.60 -21.83
N ARG A 257 20.99 9.88 -22.72
CA ARG A 257 21.19 9.97 -24.18
C ARG A 257 19.89 10.30 -24.88
N LEU A 258 19.96 11.20 -25.86
CA LEU A 258 18.82 11.46 -26.75
C LEU A 258 18.56 10.25 -27.64
N ILE A 259 17.29 9.98 -27.91
CA ILE A 259 16.88 8.88 -28.80
C ILE A 259 16.35 9.42 -30.13
N GLY A 260 16.42 8.58 -31.16
CA GLY A 260 15.87 8.89 -32.48
C GLY A 260 14.40 8.50 -32.63
N SER A 261 13.78 8.94 -33.72
CA SER A 261 12.39 8.61 -34.06
C SER A 261 12.10 7.11 -34.11
N ASP A 262 13.03 6.32 -34.67
CA ASP A 262 12.85 4.87 -34.82
C ASP A 262 12.86 4.15 -33.48
N GLU A 263 13.78 4.52 -32.59
CA GLU A 263 13.86 3.99 -31.23
C GLU A 263 12.63 4.42 -30.40
N ALA A 264 12.23 5.69 -30.48
CA ALA A 264 11.03 6.18 -29.81
C ALA A 264 9.75 5.45 -30.27
N ARG A 265 9.70 5.07 -31.56
CA ARG A 265 8.62 4.25 -32.11
C ARG A 265 8.67 2.81 -31.62
N GLU A 266 9.85 2.19 -31.61
CA GLU A 266 10.03 0.81 -31.16
C GLU A 266 9.70 0.64 -29.68
N VAL A 267 10.09 1.60 -28.84
CA VAL A 267 9.80 1.60 -27.40
C VAL A 267 8.31 1.82 -27.15
N GLY A 268 7.61 2.54 -28.02
CA GLY A 268 6.20 2.90 -27.82
C GLY A 268 5.99 4.26 -27.17
N LEU A 269 6.99 5.15 -27.20
CA LEU A 269 6.85 6.53 -26.71
C LEU A 269 5.93 7.35 -27.62
N LEU A 270 5.97 7.12 -28.94
CA LEU A 270 5.20 7.91 -29.91
C LEU A 270 3.71 7.55 -29.96
N ASP A 271 3.35 6.30 -29.67
CA ASP A 271 1.96 5.82 -29.64
C ASP A 271 1.39 5.68 -28.22
N GLY A 272 2.23 5.96 -27.21
CA GLY A 272 1.89 5.91 -25.80
C GLY A 272 1.61 4.50 -25.28
N THR A 273 2.08 3.47 -25.98
CA THR A 273 2.04 2.07 -25.47
C THR A 273 3.09 1.83 -24.39
N TYR A 274 4.13 2.67 -24.33
CA TYR A 274 5.05 2.77 -23.21
C TYR A 274 4.90 4.11 -22.50
N ARG A 275 4.73 4.05 -21.17
CA ARG A 275 4.86 5.20 -20.27
C ARG A 275 5.51 4.74 -18.98
N GLN A 276 6.41 5.56 -18.47
CA GLN A 276 7.04 5.31 -17.20
C GLN A 276 6.04 5.61 -16.06
N SER A 277 5.88 4.66 -15.12
CA SER A 277 5.03 4.83 -13.94
C SER A 277 5.74 4.44 -12.66
N TYR A 278 5.95 5.41 -11.77
CA TYR A 278 6.53 5.12 -10.46
C TYR A 278 5.53 4.50 -9.47
N ILE A 279 4.23 4.59 -9.77
CA ILE A 279 3.14 4.03 -8.96
C ILE A 279 2.73 2.69 -9.56
N ALA A 280 2.68 1.65 -8.72
CA ALA A 280 2.42 0.29 -9.17
C ALA A 280 0.99 0.09 -9.68
N GLU A 281 -0.01 0.73 -9.07
CA GLU A 281 -1.41 0.73 -9.53
C GLU A 281 -1.57 1.40 -10.91
N ASP A 282 -0.80 2.46 -11.18
CA ASP A 282 -0.81 3.12 -12.48
C ASP A 282 -0.22 2.20 -13.57
N LEU A 283 0.78 1.37 -13.22
CA LEU A 283 1.29 0.33 -14.11
C LEU A 283 0.22 -0.74 -14.37
N GLU A 284 -0.52 -1.22 -13.36
CA GLU A 284 -1.64 -2.14 -13.58
C GLU A 284 -2.67 -1.57 -14.56
N ARG A 285 -3.08 -0.32 -14.35
CA ARG A 285 -4.05 0.38 -15.20
C ARG A 285 -3.54 0.48 -16.64
N MET A 286 -2.29 0.91 -16.84
CA MET A 286 -1.69 1.00 -18.17
C MET A 286 -1.64 -0.35 -18.88
N LEU A 287 -1.22 -1.41 -18.17
CA LEU A 287 -1.18 -2.75 -18.73
C LEU A 287 -2.59 -3.24 -19.13
N ASN A 288 -3.61 -2.92 -18.35
CA ASN A 288 -5.01 -3.25 -18.66
C ASN A 288 -5.57 -2.45 -19.85
N GLU A 289 -5.19 -1.18 -20.01
CA GLU A 289 -5.55 -0.38 -21.18
C GLU A 289 -4.93 -0.93 -22.46
N ALA A 290 -3.68 -1.42 -22.42
CA ALA A 290 -3.00 -1.98 -23.57
C ALA A 290 -3.73 -3.21 -24.15
N ASP A 291 -4.36 -4.03 -23.30
CA ASP A 291 -5.16 -5.17 -23.76
C ASP A 291 -6.45 -4.75 -24.46
N ARG A 292 -7.06 -3.62 -24.07
CA ARG A 292 -8.30 -3.14 -24.69
C ARG A 292 -8.09 -2.59 -26.10
N ARG A 293 -6.83 -2.31 -26.47
CA ARG A 293 -6.45 -1.78 -27.80
C ARG A 293 -6.03 -2.88 -28.78
N LYS A 294 -5.89 -4.13 -28.34
CA LYS A 294 -5.63 -5.30 -29.18
C LYS A 294 -6.93 -5.95 -29.63
#